data_AF-G8H2K5-F1
#
_entry.id   AF-G8H2K5-F1
#
_cell.length_a   1.000
_cell.length_b   1.000
_cell.length_c   1.000
_cell.angle_alpha   90.00
_cell.angle_beta   90.00
_cell.angle_gamma   90.00
#
_symmetry.space_group_name_H-M   'P 1'
#
loop_
_entity.id
_entity.type
_entity.pdbx_description
1 polymer ?
#
loop_
_entity_poly.entity_id
_entity_poly.type
_entity_poly.pdbx_seq_one_letter_code
_entity_poly.pdbx_strand_id
1 'polypeptide(L)'
;MGVWVVIANLNEFVNAVVWFDNAADRAPVWCDISLSLGEQVGRLAAVFCIARFLADIVSPRATAMTRQDRRRRAIFDYLISFGVPILVMACHVIYQPNRYGIVRGLGCTFTQVMCWPALVLRIIWPPIFAVGGMLYSAYTVYRLVRHRRNFRRVVAGAHSALTTARFIRLAALSISYLCIGGPLAFHSAVSYIETSRRYTDYSWQYVHSAWKLEPVTINEKLYVADLSN
;
A
#
# COMPACT_ATOMS: atom_id res chain seq x y z
N MET A 1 1.74 11.39 4.99
CA MET A 1 1.76 10.25 4.05
C MET A 1 2.75 9.17 4.46
N GLY A 2 4.00 9.49 4.86
CA GLY A 2 4.96 8.47 5.32
C GLY A 2 4.64 7.75 6.63
N VAL A 3 3.64 8.23 7.39
CA VAL A 3 3.18 7.59 8.64
C VAL A 3 2.77 6.14 8.42
N TRP A 4 2.11 5.83 7.29
CA TRP A 4 1.73 4.46 6.94
C TRP A 4 2.91 3.53 6.77
N VAL A 5 4.03 4.02 6.23
CA VAL A 5 5.26 3.23 6.09
C VAL A 5 5.85 2.94 7.46
N VAL A 6 5.89 3.93 8.36
CA VAL A 6 6.40 3.74 9.72
C VAL A 6 5.55 2.74 10.50
N ILE A 7 4.22 2.88 10.44
CA ILE A 7 3.28 1.96 11.11
C ILE A 7 3.44 0.54 10.56
N ALA A 8 3.46 0.38 9.23
CA ALA A 8 3.67 -0.90 8.57
C ALA A 8 4.98 -1.58 8.98
N ASN A 9 6.10 -0.85 8.95
CA ASN A 9 7.40 -1.41 9.30
C ASN A 9 7.47 -1.79 10.78
N LEU A 10 6.87 -0.98 11.67
CA LEU A 10 6.79 -1.32 13.09
C LEU A 10 5.94 -2.58 13.31
N ASN A 11 4.81 -2.69 12.60
CA ASN A 11 3.94 -3.85 12.70
C ASN A 11 4.64 -5.14 12.22
N GLU A 12 5.26 -5.09 11.04
CA GLU A 12 6.06 -6.19 10.48
C GLU A 12 7.21 -6.58 11.41
N PHE A 13 7.91 -5.59 12.01
CA PHE A 13 8.98 -5.85 12.97
C PHE A 13 8.50 -6.58 14.22
N VAL A 14 7.43 -6.11 14.86
CA VAL A 14 6.87 -6.76 16.05
C VAL A 14 6.38 -8.17 15.70
N ASN A 15 5.71 -8.33 14.57
CA ASN A 15 5.21 -9.62 14.11
C ASN A 15 6.36 -10.62 13.87
N ALA A 16 7.44 -10.18 13.22
CA ALA A 16 8.61 -11.02 12.97
C ALA A 16 9.32 -11.42 14.27
N VAL A 17 9.43 -10.54 15.25
CA VAL A 17 10.09 -10.83 16.55
C VAL A 17 9.26 -11.77 17.40
N VAL A 18 7.95 -11.54 17.53
CA VAL A 18 7.09 -12.31 18.43
C VAL A 18 6.78 -13.71 17.88
N TRP A 19 6.62 -13.85 16.57
CA TRP A 19 6.26 -15.12 15.91
C TRP A 19 7.40 -15.70 15.06
N PHE A 20 8.66 -15.41 15.42
CA PHE A 20 9.83 -15.93 14.73
C PHE A 20 9.86 -17.46 14.70
N ASP A 21 9.73 -18.09 15.87
CA ASP A 21 9.96 -19.52 16.04
C ASP A 21 8.68 -20.36 16.09
N ASN A 22 7.51 -19.79 16.42
CA ASN A 22 6.26 -20.54 16.44
C ASN A 22 5.05 -19.67 16.13
N ALA A 23 3.94 -20.31 15.78
CA ALA A 23 2.68 -19.65 15.44
C ALA A 23 1.69 -19.59 16.63
N ALA A 24 2.19 -19.65 17.86
CA ALA A 24 1.35 -19.65 19.06
C ALA A 24 0.65 -18.30 19.28
N ASP A 25 -0.60 -18.31 19.74
CA ASP A 25 -1.33 -17.08 20.08
C ASP A 25 -0.84 -16.48 21.40
N ARG A 26 0.25 -15.70 21.32
CA ARG A 26 0.90 -15.06 22.48
C ARG A 26 0.31 -13.70 22.83
N ALA A 27 -0.25 -12.99 21.85
CA ALA A 27 -0.65 -11.59 21.98
C ALA A 27 -1.91 -11.30 21.14
N PRO A 28 -3.10 -11.77 21.58
CA PRO A 28 -4.34 -11.65 20.82
C PRO A 28 -4.74 -10.18 20.61
N VAL A 29 -4.54 -9.33 21.63
CA VAL A 29 -4.83 -7.88 21.55
C VAL A 29 -3.96 -7.19 20.49
N TRP A 30 -2.71 -7.63 20.34
CA TRP A 30 -1.82 -7.09 19.31
C TRP A 30 -2.31 -7.44 17.91
N CYS A 31 -2.73 -8.69 17.69
CA CYS A 31 -3.26 -9.11 16.39
C CYS A 31 -4.50 -8.29 16.00
N ASP A 32 -5.44 -8.04 16.93
CA ASP A 32 -6.62 -7.23 16.62
C ASP A 32 -6.25 -5.80 16.17
N ILE A 33 -5.30 -5.17 16.86
CA ILE A 33 -4.83 -3.82 16.51
C ILE A 33 -4.10 -3.84 15.17
N SER A 34 -3.16 -4.77 15.01
CA SER A 34 -2.35 -4.98 13.81
C SER A 34 -3.22 -5.10 12.56
N LEU A 35 -4.27 -5.94 12.63
CA LEU A 35 -5.20 -6.13 11.53
C LEU A 35 -6.10 -4.90 11.28
N SER A 36 -6.55 -4.23 12.34
CA SER A 36 -7.45 -3.08 12.22
C SER A 36 -6.79 -1.87 11.55
N LEU A 37 -5.47 -1.81 11.49
CA LEU A 37 -4.74 -0.68 10.90
C LEU A 37 -4.89 -0.59 9.38
N GLY A 38 -5.17 -1.69 8.66
CA GLY A 38 -5.30 -1.64 7.20
C GLY A 38 -4.05 -1.16 6.46
N GLU A 39 -2.89 -1.50 7.00
CA GLU A 39 -1.57 -1.10 6.49
C GLU A 39 -1.37 -1.39 5.00
N GLN A 40 -1.89 -2.50 4.47
CA GLN A 40 -1.72 -2.87 3.06
C GLN A 40 -2.31 -1.81 2.13
N VAL A 41 -3.54 -1.42 2.40
CA VAL A 41 -4.27 -0.40 1.63
C VAL A 41 -3.71 0.99 1.92
N GLY A 42 -3.37 1.25 3.18
CA GLY A 42 -2.73 2.51 3.61
C GLY A 42 -1.40 2.77 2.90
N ARG A 43 -0.53 1.74 2.76
CA ARG A 43 0.72 1.80 2.00
C ARG A 43 0.48 2.18 0.54
N LEU A 44 -0.46 1.50 -0.13
CA LEU A 44 -0.79 1.75 -1.54
C LEU A 44 -1.38 3.15 -1.76
N ALA A 45 -2.30 3.56 -0.90
CA ALA A 45 -2.91 4.89 -0.95
C ALA A 45 -1.86 6.00 -0.70
N ALA A 46 -0.94 5.79 0.26
CA ALA A 46 0.14 6.74 0.54
C ALA A 46 1.07 6.91 -0.66
N VAL A 47 1.45 5.82 -1.33
CA VAL A 47 2.28 5.85 -2.54
C VAL A 47 1.58 6.60 -3.67
N PHE A 48 0.28 6.35 -3.89
CA PHE A 48 -0.51 7.09 -4.87
C PHE A 48 -0.56 8.59 -4.58
N CYS A 49 -0.83 8.99 -3.34
CA CYS A 49 -0.83 10.39 -2.92
C CYS A 49 0.54 11.05 -3.10
N ILE A 50 1.62 10.33 -2.82
CA ILE A 50 3.00 10.81 -3.08
C ILE A 50 3.19 11.04 -4.59
N ALA A 51 2.86 10.07 -5.44
CA ALA A 51 3.00 10.20 -6.90
C ALA A 51 2.20 11.40 -7.46
N ARG A 52 0.97 11.60 -6.97
CA ARG A 52 0.13 12.75 -7.31
C ARG A 52 0.75 14.08 -6.87
N PHE A 53 1.22 14.15 -5.62
CA PHE A 53 1.89 15.34 -5.09
C PHE A 53 3.14 15.72 -5.90
N LEU A 54 3.92 14.72 -6.33
CA LEU A 54 5.07 14.92 -7.21
C LEU A 54 4.65 15.49 -8.58
N ALA A 55 3.64 14.88 -9.21
CA ALA A 55 3.12 15.34 -10.50
C ALA A 55 2.62 16.79 -10.45
N ASP A 56 1.99 17.15 -9.34
CA ASP A 56 1.48 18.49 -9.07
C ASP A 56 2.59 19.52 -8.91
N ILE A 57 3.66 19.21 -8.17
CA ILE A 57 4.82 20.11 -7.98
C ILE A 57 5.52 20.40 -9.30
N VAL A 58 5.61 19.40 -10.17
CA VAL A 58 6.31 19.52 -11.45
C VAL A 58 5.44 20.19 -12.52
N SER A 59 4.13 20.32 -12.30
CA SER A 59 3.18 20.99 -13.19
C SER A 59 3.48 22.50 -13.35
N PRO A 60 3.25 23.13 -14.53
CA PRO A 60 3.56 24.54 -14.73
C PRO A 60 2.60 25.43 -13.93
N ARG A 61 1.43 24.89 -13.57
CA ARG A 61 0.44 25.52 -12.69
C ARG A 61 0.88 25.56 -11.23
N ALA A 62 1.98 24.90 -10.85
CA ALA A 62 2.48 24.91 -9.48
C ALA A 62 2.87 26.31 -9.02
N THR A 63 3.35 27.17 -9.92
CA THR A 63 3.72 28.57 -9.61
C THR A 63 2.51 29.48 -9.42
N ALA A 64 1.34 29.11 -9.98
CA ALA A 64 0.08 29.84 -9.87
C ALA A 64 -0.84 29.28 -8.76
N MET A 65 -0.34 28.36 -7.93
CA MET A 65 -1.18 27.65 -6.96
C MET A 65 -1.44 28.51 -5.72
N THR A 66 -2.72 28.74 -5.42
CA THR A 66 -3.11 29.54 -4.25
C THR A 66 -2.97 28.74 -2.94
N ARG A 67 -2.96 29.44 -1.79
CA ARG A 67 -3.00 28.78 -0.46
C ARG A 67 -4.24 27.89 -0.29
N GLN A 68 -5.37 28.31 -0.87
CA GLN A 68 -6.62 27.55 -0.80
C GLN A 68 -6.53 26.24 -1.60
N ASP A 69 -5.92 26.27 -2.79
CA ASP A 69 -5.70 25.07 -3.61
C ASP A 69 -4.79 24.07 -2.90
N ARG A 70 -3.74 24.56 -2.23
CA ARG A 70 -2.84 23.71 -1.44
C ARG A 70 -3.56 23.01 -0.30
N ARG A 71 -4.47 23.70 0.39
CA ARG A 71 -5.28 23.12 1.48
C ARG A 71 -6.27 22.08 0.94
N ARG A 72 -6.97 22.37 -0.15
CA ARG A 72 -7.90 21.41 -0.79
C ARG A 72 -7.19 20.13 -1.23
N ARG A 73 -6.00 20.25 -1.81
CA ARG A 73 -5.17 19.09 -2.19
C ARG A 73 -4.74 18.27 -0.98
N ALA A 74 -4.24 18.91 0.07
CA ALA A 74 -3.85 18.21 1.29
C ALA A 74 -5.05 17.45 1.89
N ILE A 75 -6.22 18.09 1.98
CA ILE A 75 -7.44 17.43 2.47
C ILE A 75 -7.80 16.22 1.60
N PHE A 76 -7.76 16.34 0.27
CA PHE A 76 -8.02 15.23 -0.63
C PHE A 76 -7.03 14.07 -0.43
N ASP A 77 -5.74 14.36 -0.30
CA ASP A 77 -4.72 13.33 -0.08
C ASP A 77 -4.91 12.66 1.29
N TYR A 78 -5.31 13.41 2.33
CA TYR A 78 -5.64 12.83 3.64
C TYR A 78 -6.91 11.98 3.58
N LEU A 79 -7.95 12.44 2.88
CA LEU A 79 -9.20 11.68 2.71
C LEU A 79 -8.96 10.38 1.96
N ILE A 80 -8.12 10.36 0.92
CA ILE A 80 -7.78 9.12 0.23
C ILE A 80 -6.88 8.24 1.12
N SER A 81 -5.84 8.82 1.71
CA SER A 81 -4.85 8.05 2.47
C SER A 81 -5.40 7.44 3.76
N PHE A 82 -6.44 8.01 4.37
CA PHE A 82 -7.05 7.46 5.59
C PHE A 82 -8.48 6.96 5.36
N GLY A 83 -9.28 7.66 4.55
CA GLY A 83 -10.67 7.28 4.29
C GLY A 83 -10.80 5.97 3.53
N VAL A 84 -9.94 5.71 2.53
CA VAL A 84 -9.98 4.44 1.78
C VAL A 84 -9.62 3.25 2.68
N PRO A 85 -8.52 3.27 3.46
CA PRO A 85 -8.25 2.19 4.43
C PRO A 85 -9.38 1.95 5.43
N ILE A 86 -9.98 3.01 6.00
CA ILE A 86 -11.10 2.89 6.94
C ILE A 86 -12.31 2.23 6.28
N LEU A 87 -12.66 2.66 5.07
CA LEU A 87 -13.76 2.07 4.31
C LEU A 87 -13.50 0.59 4.00
N VAL A 88 -12.32 0.26 3.50
CA VAL A 88 -11.96 -1.13 3.17
C VAL A 88 -11.97 -2.01 4.42
N MET A 89 -11.52 -1.48 5.57
CA MET A 89 -11.57 -2.20 6.84
C MET A 89 -13.00 -2.43 7.33
N ALA A 90 -13.88 -1.44 7.22
CA ALA A 90 -15.30 -1.63 7.54
C ALA A 90 -15.94 -2.70 6.61
N CYS A 91 -15.57 -2.70 5.33
CA CYS A 91 -16.03 -3.68 4.36
C CYS A 91 -15.39 -5.08 4.54
N HIS A 92 -14.25 -5.19 5.24
CA HIS A 92 -13.54 -6.45 5.41
C HIS A 92 -14.37 -7.49 6.15
N VAL A 93 -15.21 -7.06 7.10
CA VAL A 93 -16.11 -7.91 7.89
C VAL A 93 -17.00 -8.77 7.00
N ILE A 94 -17.37 -8.30 5.80
CA ILE A 94 -18.30 -9.00 4.89
C ILE A 94 -17.74 -10.35 4.40
N TYR A 95 -16.43 -10.42 4.17
CA TYR A 95 -15.75 -11.58 3.57
C TYR A 95 -14.70 -12.22 4.48
N GLN A 96 -14.68 -11.82 5.75
CA GLN A 96 -13.77 -12.32 6.77
C GLN A 96 -14.36 -13.58 7.43
N PRO A 97 -13.72 -14.76 7.28
CA PRO A 97 -14.23 -16.00 7.85
C PRO A 97 -13.87 -16.19 9.33
N ASN A 98 -12.67 -15.77 9.73
CA ASN A 98 -12.13 -15.95 11.08
C ASN A 98 -11.66 -14.57 11.59
N ARG A 99 -11.47 -14.42 12.91
CA ARG A 99 -11.08 -13.14 13.52
C ARG A 99 -9.67 -12.72 13.06
N TYR A 100 -8.71 -13.64 13.14
CA TYR A 100 -7.36 -13.46 12.60
C TYR A 100 -6.69 -14.82 12.40
N GLY A 101 -5.62 -14.85 11.62
CA GLY A 101 -4.74 -16.01 11.45
C GLY A 101 -3.33 -15.68 11.91
N ILE A 102 -2.59 -16.68 12.38
CA ILE A 102 -1.19 -16.54 12.78
C ILE A 102 -0.35 -17.47 11.92
N VAL A 103 0.68 -16.94 11.29
CA VAL A 103 1.59 -17.71 10.44
C VAL A 103 3.00 -17.63 11.01
N ARG A 104 3.67 -18.78 11.16
CA ARG A 104 5.05 -18.86 11.66
C ARG A 104 5.99 -18.05 10.76
N GLY A 105 6.78 -17.16 11.38
CA GLY A 105 7.71 -16.26 10.70
C GLY A 105 7.10 -15.01 10.09
N LEU A 106 5.76 -14.89 10.03
CA LEU A 106 5.06 -13.72 9.50
C LEU A 106 4.21 -13.00 10.56
N GLY A 107 3.71 -13.73 11.56
CA GLY A 107 2.87 -13.22 12.64
C GLY A 107 1.38 -13.13 12.28
N CYS A 108 0.71 -12.09 12.79
CA CYS A 108 -0.73 -11.89 12.62
C CYS A 108 -1.09 -11.55 11.17
N THR A 109 -2.11 -12.21 10.65
CA THR A 109 -2.58 -12.11 9.26
C THR A 109 -4.11 -12.08 9.20
N PHE A 110 -4.62 -11.45 8.15
CA PHE A 110 -6.04 -11.48 7.85
C PHE A 110 -6.41 -12.76 7.10
N THR A 111 -7.43 -13.44 7.60
CA THR A 111 -8.08 -14.54 6.88
C THR A 111 -9.18 -13.98 5.98
N GLN A 112 -9.37 -14.58 4.82
CA GLN A 112 -10.38 -14.14 3.86
C GLN A 112 -10.79 -15.30 2.95
N VAL A 113 -12.06 -15.29 2.53
CA VAL A 113 -12.58 -16.24 1.54
C VAL A 113 -12.58 -15.59 0.16
N MET A 114 -12.15 -16.33 -0.85
CA MET A 114 -12.17 -15.87 -2.24
C MET A 114 -13.59 -15.94 -2.80
N CYS A 115 -14.31 -14.82 -2.68
CA CYS A 115 -15.68 -14.64 -3.14
C CYS A 115 -15.83 -13.32 -3.91
N TRP A 116 -16.95 -13.13 -4.61
CA TRP A 116 -17.17 -11.91 -5.41
C TRP A 116 -17.01 -10.59 -4.61
N PRO A 117 -17.41 -10.48 -3.32
CA PRO A 117 -17.19 -9.26 -2.55
C PRO A 117 -15.70 -9.00 -2.29
N ALA A 118 -14.90 -10.05 -2.01
CA ALA A 118 -13.46 -9.91 -1.79
C ALA A 118 -12.73 -9.42 -3.05
N LEU A 119 -13.19 -9.83 -4.23
CA LEU A 119 -12.66 -9.35 -5.51
C LEU A 119 -12.89 -7.84 -5.68
N VAL A 120 -14.14 -7.39 -5.51
CA VAL A 120 -14.52 -6.00 -5.73
C VAL A 120 -13.99 -5.08 -4.63
N LEU A 121 -13.97 -5.52 -3.37
CA LEU A 121 -13.66 -4.67 -2.23
C LEU A 121 -12.18 -4.67 -1.87
N ARG A 122 -11.40 -5.66 -2.30
CA ARG A 122 -9.97 -5.77 -1.93
C ARG A 122 -9.04 -5.95 -3.13
N ILE A 123 -9.37 -6.81 -4.09
CA ILE A 123 -8.42 -7.20 -5.15
C ILE A 123 -8.32 -6.13 -6.25
N ILE A 124 -9.40 -5.40 -6.53
CA ILE A 124 -9.42 -4.39 -7.59
C ILE A 124 -8.64 -3.11 -7.24
N TRP A 125 -8.52 -2.76 -5.96
CA TRP A 125 -7.95 -1.47 -5.55
C TRP A 125 -6.42 -1.37 -5.75
N PRO A 126 -5.61 -2.37 -5.36
CA PRO A 126 -4.17 -2.34 -5.59
C PRO A 126 -3.75 -2.08 -7.04
N PRO A 127 -4.30 -2.77 -8.07
CA PRO A 127 -3.92 -2.49 -9.46
C PRO A 127 -4.39 -1.09 -9.90
N ILE A 128 -5.55 -0.61 -9.45
CA ILE A 128 -6.01 0.76 -9.76
C ILE A 128 -5.01 1.80 -9.21
N PHE A 129 -4.62 1.68 -7.93
CA PHE A 129 -3.66 2.61 -7.33
C PHE A 129 -2.27 2.48 -7.94
N ALA A 130 -1.83 1.27 -8.29
CA ALA A 130 -0.55 1.04 -8.94
C ALA A 130 -0.50 1.66 -10.34
N VAL A 131 -1.52 1.44 -11.17
CA VAL A 131 -1.61 2.06 -12.51
C VAL A 131 -1.68 3.58 -12.39
N GLY A 132 -2.52 4.10 -11.48
CA GLY A 132 -2.60 5.54 -11.24
C GLY A 132 -1.26 6.14 -10.81
N GLY A 133 -0.58 5.51 -9.85
CA GLY A 133 0.75 5.93 -9.39
C GLY A 133 1.79 5.88 -10.52
N MET A 134 1.73 4.88 -11.39
CA MET A 134 2.63 4.71 -12.52
C MET A 134 2.42 5.82 -13.56
N LEU A 135 1.17 6.16 -13.88
CA LEU A 135 0.85 7.26 -14.80
C LEU A 135 1.34 8.61 -14.26
N TYR A 136 1.09 8.92 -12.99
CA TYR A 136 1.58 10.15 -12.37
C TYR A 136 3.12 10.20 -12.28
N SER A 137 3.76 9.09 -11.97
CA SER A 137 5.22 8.99 -11.93
C SER A 137 5.84 9.17 -13.32
N ALA A 138 5.26 8.53 -14.34
CA ALA A 138 5.69 8.69 -15.74
C ALA A 138 5.51 10.14 -16.22
N TYR A 139 4.39 10.77 -15.89
CA TYR A 139 4.16 12.19 -16.17
C TYR A 139 5.22 13.08 -15.51
N THR A 140 5.50 12.83 -14.23
CA THR A 140 6.52 13.55 -13.47
C THR A 140 7.88 13.41 -14.15
N VAL A 141 8.32 12.20 -14.49
CA VAL A 141 9.60 11.95 -15.17
C VAL A 141 9.64 12.62 -16.55
N TYR A 142 8.61 12.47 -17.38
CA TYR A 142 8.52 13.12 -18.70
C TYR A 142 8.71 14.64 -18.59
N ARG A 143 8.02 15.26 -17.63
CA ARG A 143 8.09 16.70 -17.40
C ARG A 143 9.45 17.13 -16.85
N LEU A 144 10.03 16.37 -15.93
CA LEU A 144 11.37 16.61 -15.40
C LEU A 144 12.42 16.55 -16.53
N VAL A 145 12.34 15.56 -17.41
CA VAL A 145 13.25 15.42 -18.57
C VAL A 145 13.05 16.54 -19.59
N ARG A 146 11.80 16.93 -19.87
CA ARG A 146 11.50 18.05 -20.77
C ARG A 146 12.00 19.38 -20.22
N HIS A 147 11.83 19.66 -18.93
CA HIS A 147 12.35 20.87 -18.29
C HIS A 147 13.88 20.86 -18.14
N ARG A 148 14.52 19.69 -18.02
CA ARG A 148 16.00 19.57 -18.04
C ARG A 148 16.64 20.16 -19.30
N ARG A 149 15.97 20.09 -20.46
CA ARG A 149 16.48 20.69 -21.72
C ARG A 149 16.55 22.22 -21.67
N ASN A 150 15.66 22.88 -20.91
CA ASN A 150 15.70 24.33 -20.70
C ASN A 150 16.60 24.73 -19.51
N PHE A 151 16.82 23.82 -18.56
CA PHE A 151 17.60 24.03 -17.34
C PHE A 151 19.11 24.13 -17.55
N ARG A 152 19.68 23.53 -18.62
CA ARG A 152 21.12 23.70 -18.95
C ARG A 152 21.49 25.17 -19.15
N ARG A 153 20.55 26.02 -19.59
CA ARG A 153 20.75 27.48 -19.76
C ARG A 153 20.49 28.28 -18.48
N VAL A 154 19.71 27.75 -17.54
CA VAL A 154 19.30 28.45 -16.30
C VAL A 154 20.26 28.13 -15.13
N VAL A 155 20.79 26.90 -15.07
CA VAL A 155 21.82 26.49 -14.07
C VAL A 155 23.16 27.18 -14.32
N ALA A 156 23.46 27.52 -15.57
CA ALA A 156 24.64 28.32 -15.90
C ALA A 156 24.52 29.79 -15.43
N GLY A 157 23.32 30.27 -15.08
CA GLY A 157 23.07 31.70 -14.95
C GLY A 157 22.41 32.21 -13.66
N ALA A 158 21.72 31.40 -12.85
CA ALA A 158 20.93 31.99 -11.77
C ALA A 158 20.77 31.13 -10.51
N HIS A 159 21.13 31.77 -9.38
CA HIS A 159 20.73 31.48 -8.00
C HIS A 159 19.19 31.46 -7.81
N SER A 160 18.47 30.48 -8.38
CA SER A 160 17.00 30.50 -8.37
C SER A 160 16.36 29.25 -7.73
N ALA A 161 16.07 29.39 -6.43
CA ALA A 161 14.93 28.89 -5.64
C ALA A 161 14.45 27.42 -5.66
N LEU A 162 14.97 26.51 -6.50
CA LEU A 162 14.73 25.06 -6.36
C LEU A 162 16.06 24.33 -6.26
N THR A 163 16.49 23.98 -5.04
CA THR A 163 17.75 23.26 -4.81
C THR A 163 17.83 22.01 -5.69
N THR A 164 18.87 21.91 -6.51
CA THR A 164 19.18 20.76 -7.38
C THR A 164 19.06 19.42 -6.66
N ALA A 165 19.42 19.38 -5.38
CA ALA A 165 19.28 18.21 -4.51
C ALA A 165 17.82 17.75 -4.29
N ARG A 166 16.86 18.67 -4.14
CA ARG A 166 15.43 18.29 -4.03
C ARG A 166 14.92 17.73 -5.35
N PHE A 167 15.34 18.31 -6.47
CA PHE A 167 14.97 17.85 -7.81
C PHE A 167 15.49 16.43 -8.09
N ILE A 168 16.76 16.15 -7.78
CA ILE A 168 17.36 14.83 -7.99
C ILE A 168 16.66 13.77 -7.14
N ARG A 169 16.37 14.07 -5.87
CA ARG A 169 15.63 13.16 -4.98
C ARG A 169 14.22 12.84 -5.50
N LEU A 170 13.52 13.85 -6.03
CA LEU A 170 12.19 13.67 -6.62
C LEU A 170 12.24 12.77 -7.87
N ALA A 171 13.21 13.03 -8.76
CA ALA A 171 13.42 12.23 -9.96
C ALA A 171 13.77 10.78 -9.62
N ALA A 172 14.68 10.56 -8.65
CA ALA A 172 15.05 9.24 -8.18
C ALA A 172 13.83 8.48 -7.64
N LEU A 173 13.01 9.11 -6.80
CA LEU A 173 11.81 8.48 -6.24
C LEU A 173 10.81 8.04 -7.33
N SER A 174 10.52 8.91 -8.31
CA SER A 174 9.61 8.57 -9.40
C SER A 174 10.16 7.45 -10.29
N ILE A 175 11.47 7.46 -10.59
CA ILE A 175 12.11 6.42 -11.39
C ILE A 175 12.10 5.08 -10.64
N SER A 176 12.47 5.08 -9.35
CA SER A 176 12.42 3.89 -8.51
C SER A 176 11.01 3.29 -8.47
N TYR A 177 9.97 4.13 -8.39
CA TYR A 177 8.60 3.64 -8.43
C TYR A 177 8.23 3.02 -9.79
N LEU A 178 8.64 3.61 -10.91
CA LEU A 178 8.38 3.06 -12.25
C LEU A 178 9.12 1.74 -12.51
N CYS A 179 10.39 1.66 -12.10
CA CYS A 179 11.23 0.50 -12.38
C CYS A 179 11.00 -0.67 -11.42
N ILE A 180 10.64 -0.39 -10.17
CA ILE A 180 10.52 -1.41 -9.11
C ILE A 180 9.08 -1.49 -8.61
N GLY A 181 8.51 -0.37 -8.16
CA GLY A 181 7.19 -0.35 -7.52
C GLY A 181 6.05 -0.83 -8.41
N GLY A 182 5.99 -0.34 -9.66
CA GLY A 182 4.98 -0.73 -10.65
C GLY A 182 5.02 -2.23 -10.98
N PRO A 183 6.16 -2.77 -11.45
CA PRO A 183 6.31 -4.19 -11.76
C PRO A 183 6.03 -5.09 -10.56
N LEU A 184 6.51 -4.72 -9.37
CA LEU A 184 6.27 -5.50 -8.15
C LEU A 184 4.79 -5.55 -7.79
N ALA A 185 4.07 -4.42 -7.90
CA ALA A 185 2.63 -4.37 -7.63
C ALA A 185 1.84 -5.23 -8.63
N PHE A 186 2.21 -5.21 -9.91
CA PHE A 186 1.57 -6.04 -10.93
C PHE A 186 1.83 -7.53 -10.69
N HIS A 187 3.10 -7.90 -10.45
CA HIS A 187 3.48 -9.28 -10.14
C HIS A 187 2.75 -9.80 -8.90
N SER A 188 2.66 -8.97 -7.84
CA SER A 188 1.94 -9.34 -6.61
C SER A 188 0.45 -9.54 -6.84
N ALA A 189 -0.17 -8.78 -7.74
CA ALA A 189 -1.57 -8.97 -8.10
C ALA A 189 -1.79 -10.29 -8.87
N VAL A 190 -0.90 -10.62 -9.81
CA VAL A 190 -0.97 -11.87 -10.59
C VAL A 190 -0.76 -13.08 -9.69
N SER A 191 0.28 -13.09 -8.87
CA SER A 191 0.57 -14.20 -7.95
C SER A 191 -0.57 -14.43 -6.96
N TYR A 192 -1.23 -13.35 -6.53
CA TYR A 192 -2.40 -13.42 -5.67
C TYR A 192 -3.57 -14.15 -6.35
N ILE A 193 -3.84 -13.86 -7.63
CA ILE A 193 -4.91 -14.50 -8.40
C ILE A 193 -4.58 -15.98 -8.65
N GLU A 194 -3.35 -16.30 -9.03
CA GLU A 194 -2.92 -17.69 -9.31
C GLU A 194 -2.97 -18.59 -8.08
N THR A 195 -2.67 -18.03 -6.90
CA THR A 195 -2.74 -18.76 -5.62
C THR A 195 -4.21 -18.95 -5.18
N SER A 196 -5.10 -18.06 -5.59
CA SER A 196 -6.54 -18.07 -5.29
C SER A 196 -7.29 -19.10 -6.16
N ARG A 197 -6.91 -20.37 -6.12
CA ARG A 197 -7.40 -21.42 -7.05
C ARG A 197 -8.87 -21.86 -6.86
N ARG A 198 -9.56 -21.41 -5.81
CA ARG A 198 -10.96 -21.78 -5.54
C ARG A 198 -11.79 -20.55 -5.27
N TYR A 199 -12.60 -20.18 -6.27
CA TYR A 199 -13.68 -19.22 -6.11
C TYR A 199 -14.90 -19.96 -5.55
N THR A 200 -15.45 -19.44 -4.45
CA THR A 200 -16.67 -19.96 -3.84
C THR A 200 -17.77 -18.93 -3.97
N ASP A 201 -19.00 -19.38 -4.21
CA ASP A 201 -20.17 -18.51 -4.18
C ASP A 201 -20.34 -17.89 -2.79
N TYR A 202 -20.74 -16.61 -2.77
CA TYR A 202 -20.85 -15.87 -1.53
C TYR A 202 -22.10 -16.30 -0.74
N SER A 203 -21.90 -16.79 0.48
CA SER A 203 -22.96 -16.97 1.46
C SER A 203 -22.50 -16.43 2.82
N TRP A 204 -23.30 -15.52 3.40
CA TRP A 204 -23.00 -14.93 4.71
C TRP A 204 -22.84 -16.02 5.78
N GLN A 205 -23.74 -17.01 5.78
CA GLN A 205 -23.71 -18.11 6.74
C GLN A 205 -22.46 -18.96 6.59
N TYR A 206 -22.04 -19.24 5.35
CA TYR A 206 -20.82 -20.01 5.09
C TYR A 206 -19.58 -19.27 5.59
N VAL A 207 -19.42 -18.01 5.21
CA VAL A 207 -18.24 -17.20 5.61
C VAL A 207 -18.17 -17.06 7.13
N HIS A 208 -19.27 -16.71 7.80
CA HIS A 208 -19.29 -16.48 9.25
C HIS A 208 -19.47 -17.74 10.10
N SER A 209 -19.59 -18.92 9.48
CA SER A 209 -19.67 -20.19 10.22
C SER A 209 -18.36 -20.47 10.97
N ALA A 210 -17.22 -20.21 10.31
CA ALA A 210 -15.89 -20.41 10.87
C ALA A 210 -15.63 -19.51 12.08
N TRP A 211 -16.20 -18.30 12.11
CA TRP A 211 -16.06 -17.37 13.23
C TRP A 211 -16.54 -17.95 14.56
N LYS A 212 -17.56 -18.82 14.53
CA LYS A 212 -18.12 -19.46 15.73
C LYS A 212 -17.38 -20.73 16.15
N LEU A 213 -16.78 -21.43 15.19
CA LEU A 213 -16.13 -22.73 15.38
C LEU A 213 -14.65 -22.56 15.72
N GLU A 214 -13.94 -21.77 14.91
CA GLU A 214 -12.50 -21.58 14.97
C GLU A 214 -12.16 -20.09 14.74
N PRO A 215 -12.25 -19.23 15.77
CA PRO A 215 -12.03 -17.80 15.59
C PRO A 215 -10.59 -17.46 15.20
N VAL A 216 -9.62 -18.34 15.48
CA VAL A 216 -8.18 -18.14 15.22
C VAL A 216 -7.64 -19.30 14.41
N THR A 217 -7.00 -19.00 13.28
CA THR A 217 -6.28 -20.01 12.48
C THR A 217 -4.78 -19.96 12.76
N ILE A 218 -4.16 -21.13 12.91
CA ILE A 218 -2.72 -21.24 13.19
C ILE A 218 -2.06 -22.02 12.07
N ASN A 219 -1.04 -21.42 11.44
CA ASN A 219 -0.25 -22.06 10.39
C ASN A 219 1.22 -22.13 10.82
N GLU A 220 1.63 -23.34 11.21
CA GLU A 220 2.99 -23.68 11.63
C GLU A 220 4.00 -23.75 10.47
N LYS A 221 3.53 -23.79 9.21
CA LYS A 221 4.43 -23.82 8.06
C LYS A 221 5.18 -22.51 7.95
N LEU A 222 6.51 -22.60 7.84
CA LEU A 222 7.38 -21.46 7.65
C LEU A 222 7.00 -20.73 6.36
N TYR A 223 6.74 -19.42 6.47
CA TYR A 223 6.44 -18.60 5.29
C TYR A 223 7.69 -18.30 4.46
N VAL A 224 8.87 -18.28 5.09
CA VAL A 224 10.15 -18.02 4.45
C VAL A 224 10.76 -19.33 3.96
N ALA A 225 11.54 -19.29 2.88
CA ALA A 225 12.34 -20.45 2.47
C ALA A 225 13.29 -20.82 3.61
N ASP A 226 13.27 -22.10 4.02
CA ASP A 226 14.17 -22.61 5.03
C ASP A 226 15.60 -22.54 4.47
N LEU A 227 16.41 -21.59 4.97
CA LEU A 227 17.80 -21.40 4.55
C LEU A 227 18.75 -22.46 5.17
N SER A 228 18.19 -23.43 5.90
CA SER A 228 18.92 -24.50 6.57
C SER A 228 19.19 -25.73 5.70
N ASN A 229 18.99 -25.65 4.38
CA ASN A 229 19.38 -26.68 3.41
C ASN A 229 20.27 -26.10 2.31
#